data_AF-A0A183M4P7-F1
#
_entry.id   AF-A0A183M4P7-F1
#
_cell.length_a   1.000
_cell.length_b   1.000
_cell.length_c   1.000
_cell.angle_alpha   90.00
_cell.angle_beta   90.00
_cell.angle_gamma   90.00
#
_symmetry.space_group_name_H-M   'P 1'
#
loop_
_entity.id
_entity.type
_entity.pdbx_description
1 polymer ?
#
loop_
_entity_poly.entity_id
_entity_poly.type
_entity_poly.pdbx_seq_one_letter_code
_entity_poly.pdbx_strand_id
1 'polypeptide(L)'
;MLGIYQEYVRNHHYSLQVLAEYKQRPEFTHMLKRLEEKPLCEGRSIESFLTYPMHQIPRYIITLHELLAHTPYDHVDRKKLEFATSKLEQISHILNIRDEIELYNLKILSAHDTDT
;
A
#
# COMPACT_ATOMS: atom_id res chain seq x y z
N MET A 1 -17.33 2.86 2.12
CA MET A 1 -15.87 3.06 2.03
C MET A 1 -15.11 1.76 1.85
N LEU A 2 -15.24 0.75 2.72
CA LEU A 2 -14.47 -0.51 2.58
C LEU A 2 -14.74 -1.27 1.27
N GLY A 3 -16.00 -1.30 0.79
CA GLY A 3 -16.33 -1.96 -0.48
C GLY A 3 -15.62 -1.38 -1.70
N ILE A 4 -15.42 -0.05 -1.74
CA ILE A 4 -14.68 0.62 -2.83
C ILE A 4 -13.21 0.20 -2.81
N TYR A 5 -12.61 0.16 -1.62
CA TYR A 5 -11.23 -0.27 -1.46
C TYR A 5 -11.04 -1.76 -1.79
N GLN A 6 -11.99 -2.61 -1.38
CA GLN A 6 -12.00 -4.03 -1.72
C GLN A 6 -12.07 -4.25 -3.23
N GLU A 7 -12.95 -3.53 -3.92
CA GLU A 7 -13.06 -3.60 -5.37
C GLU A 7 -11.77 -3.12 -6.05
N TYR A 8 -11.17 -2.05 -5.55
CA TYR A 8 -9.89 -1.56 -6.05
C TYR A 8 -8.78 -2.61 -5.93
N VAL A 9 -8.60 -3.19 -4.73
CA VAL A 9 -7.61 -4.23 -4.46
C VAL A 9 -7.83 -5.43 -5.38
N ARG A 10 -9.07 -5.91 -5.48
CA ARG A 10 -9.43 -7.04 -6.33
C ARG A 10 -9.12 -6.79 -7.81
N ASN A 11 -9.32 -5.57 -8.28
CA ASN A 11 -9.13 -5.18 -9.68
C ASN A 11 -7.71 -4.64 -9.99
N HIS A 12 -6.81 -4.59 -9.00
CA HIS A 12 -5.49 -3.99 -9.17
C HIS A 12 -4.68 -4.67 -10.27
N HIS A 13 -4.62 -6.01 -10.25
CA HIS A 13 -3.91 -6.78 -11.29
C HIS A 13 -4.48 -6.52 -12.69
N TYR A 14 -5.80 -6.49 -12.81
CA TYR A 14 -6.47 -6.20 -14.08
C TYR A 14 -6.16 -4.78 -14.57
N SER A 15 -6.13 -3.81 -13.66
CA SER A 15 -5.79 -2.41 -13.98
C SER A 15 -4.37 -2.27 -14.52
N LEU A 16 -3.40 -3.02 -13.95
CA LEU A 16 -2.03 -3.06 -14.45
C LEU A 16 -1.93 -3.76 -15.81
N GLN A 17 -2.70 -4.83 -16.04
CA GLN A 17 -2.76 -5.49 -17.36
C GLN A 17 -3.29 -4.56 -18.44
N VAL A 18 -4.40 -3.86 -18.17
CA VAL A 18 -4.96 -2.87 -19.10
C VAL A 18 -3.94 -1.77 -19.37
N LEU A 19 -3.29 -1.24 -18.33
CA LEU A 19 -2.24 -0.25 -18.51
C LEU A 19 -1.09 -0.76 -19.40
N ALA A 20 -0.63 -1.99 -19.18
CA ALA A 20 0.43 -2.60 -19.99
C ALA A 20 0.03 -2.76 -21.46
N GLU A 21 -1.23 -3.10 -21.74
CA GLU A 21 -1.79 -3.13 -23.09
C GLU A 21 -1.77 -1.74 -23.74
N TYR A 22 -2.22 -0.71 -23.03
CA TYR A 22 -2.24 0.66 -23.55
C TYR A 22 -0.83 1.24 -23.75
N LYS A 23 0.16 0.83 -22.95
CA LYS A 23 1.57 1.20 -23.14
C LYS A 23 2.18 0.66 -24.45
N GLN A 24 1.56 -0.32 -25.10
CA GLN A 24 1.95 -0.75 -26.46
C GLN A 24 1.58 0.29 -27.53
N ARG A 25 0.71 1.26 -27.22
CA ARG A 25 0.26 2.29 -28.17
C ARG A 25 1.13 3.54 -28.05
N PRO A 26 1.86 3.95 -29.10
CA PRO A 26 2.77 5.10 -29.03
C PRO A 26 2.08 6.39 -28.57
N GLU A 27 0.88 6.67 -29.08
CA GLU A 27 0.12 7.88 -28.72
C GLU A 27 -0.18 7.97 -27.22
N PHE A 28 -0.59 6.84 -26.62
CA PHE A 28 -0.85 6.75 -25.19
C PHE A 28 0.43 6.94 -24.39
N THR A 29 1.53 6.27 -24.78
CA THR A 29 2.81 6.35 -24.07
C THR A 29 3.41 7.76 -24.10
N HIS A 30 3.33 8.47 -25.23
CA HIS A 30 3.76 9.88 -25.29
C HIS A 30 2.92 10.79 -24.41
N MET A 31 1.60 10.60 -24.42
CA MET A 31 0.67 11.35 -23.57
C MET A 31 0.95 11.08 -22.09
N LEU A 32 1.09 9.81 -21.70
CA LEU A 32 1.36 9.39 -20.34
C LEU A 32 2.68 9.96 -19.81
N LYS A 33 3.77 9.86 -20.60
CA LYS A 33 5.07 10.42 -20.21
C LYS A 33 4.98 11.92 -19.90
N ARG A 34 4.29 12.68 -20.75
CA ARG A 34 4.06 14.12 -20.53
C ARG A 34 3.23 14.41 -19.26
N LEU A 35 2.35 13.50 -18.86
CA LEU A 35 1.60 13.64 -17.60
C LEU A 35 2.49 13.31 -16.40
N GLU A 36 3.30 12.26 -16.48
CA GLU A 36 4.21 11.83 -15.41
C GLU A 36 5.36 12.83 -15.16
N GLU A 37 5.75 13.61 -16.17
CA GLU A 37 6.73 14.70 -16.05
C GLU A 37 6.20 15.93 -15.27
N LYS A 38 4.90 15.98 -14.96
CA LYS A 38 4.35 17.09 -14.17
C LYS A 38 4.94 17.07 -12.76
N PRO A 39 5.32 18.24 -12.18
CA PRO A 39 5.87 18.30 -10.83
C PRO A 39 4.99 17.65 -9.75
N LEU A 40 3.66 17.69 -9.91
CA LEU A 40 2.72 17.04 -8.98
C LEU A 40 2.87 15.52 -8.90
N CYS A 41 3.44 14.89 -9.92
CA CYS A 41 3.67 13.45 -9.93
C CYS A 41 4.94 13.05 -9.18
N GLU A 42 5.80 14.01 -8.79
CA GLU A 42 7.04 13.76 -8.04
C GLU A 42 7.93 12.67 -8.68
N GLY A 43 7.95 12.61 -10.02
CA GLY A 43 8.71 11.62 -10.78
C GLY A 43 8.14 10.19 -10.72
N ARG A 44 6.94 10.00 -10.19
CA ARG A 44 6.29 8.69 -10.06
C ARG A 44 5.48 8.34 -11.31
N SER A 45 5.51 7.07 -11.67
CA SER A 45 4.70 6.54 -12.76
C SER A 45 3.25 6.28 -12.32
N ILE A 46 2.34 6.16 -13.29
CA ILE A 46 0.96 5.74 -13.03
C ILE A 46 0.88 4.37 -12.35
N GLU A 47 1.77 3.41 -12.65
CA GLU A 47 1.85 2.14 -11.91
C GLU A 47 2.09 2.38 -10.42
N SER A 48 3.02 3.28 -10.09
CA SER A 48 3.33 3.60 -8.70
C SER A 48 2.08 4.13 -7.98
N PHE A 49 1.31 4.98 -8.67
CA PHE A 49 0.03 5.47 -8.15
C PHE A 49 -1.02 4.38 -7.98
N LEU A 50 -1.09 3.42 -8.91
CA LEU A 50 -2.00 2.30 -8.83
C LEU A 50 -1.64 1.31 -7.70
N THR A 51 -0.36 1.22 -7.35
CA THR A 51 0.11 0.34 -6.27
C THR A 51 -0.03 0.99 -4.89
N TYR A 52 -0.06 2.32 -4.76
CA TYR A 52 -0.16 2.97 -3.44
C TYR A 52 -1.30 2.45 -2.55
N PRO A 53 -2.55 2.33 -3.05
CA PRO A 53 -3.63 1.84 -2.22
C PRO A 53 -3.36 0.43 -1.72
N MET A 54 -2.70 -0.46 -2.49
CA MET A 54 -2.39 -1.84 -2.08
C MET A 54 -1.56 -1.90 -0.80
N HIS A 55 -0.62 -0.98 -0.62
CA HIS A 55 0.28 -0.95 0.53
C HIS A 55 -0.27 -0.18 1.74
N GLN A 56 -1.38 0.56 1.59
CA GLN A 56 -1.86 1.46 2.63
C GLN A 56 -2.27 0.73 3.91
N ILE A 57 -3.06 -0.34 3.80
CA ILE A 57 -3.50 -1.14 4.95
C ILE A 57 -2.32 -1.92 5.58
N PRO A 58 -1.46 -2.60 4.80
CA PRO A 58 -0.22 -3.19 5.32
C PRO A 58 0.60 -2.21 6.17
N ARG A 59 0.83 -0.99 5.66
CA ARG A 59 1.58 0.04 6.36
C ARG A 59 0.95 0.39 7.71
N TYR A 60 -0.36 0.58 7.76
CA TYR A 60 -1.03 0.89 9.03
C TYR A 60 -0.93 -0.23 10.05
N ILE A 61 -1.02 -1.50 9.60
CA ILE A 61 -0.87 -2.65 10.50
C ILE A 61 0.54 -2.66 11.11
N ILE A 62 1.57 -2.45 10.30
CA ILE A 62 2.97 -2.43 10.78
C ILE A 62 3.20 -1.26 11.73
N THR A 63 2.79 -0.04 11.35
CA THR A 63 2.93 1.14 12.21
C THR A 63 2.21 0.96 13.55
N LEU A 64 1.03 0.32 13.57
CA LEU A 64 0.32 0.04 14.81
C LEU A 64 1.01 -1.03 15.66
N HIS A 65 1.58 -2.06 15.04
CA HIS A 65 2.40 -3.04 15.76
C HIS A 65 3.64 -2.41 16.37
N GLU A 66 4.37 -1.58 15.61
CA GLU A 66 5.54 -0.84 16.10
C GLU A 66 5.18 0.10 17.24
N LEU A 67 4.08 0.86 17.09
CA LEU A 67 3.61 1.77 18.13
C LEU A 67 3.20 1.00 19.40
N LEU A 68 2.51 -0.13 19.25
CA LEU A 68 2.13 -0.98 20.37
C LEU A 68 3.34 -1.61 21.07
N ALA A 69 4.38 -1.99 20.33
CA ALA A 69 5.63 -2.51 20.88
C ALA A 69 6.36 -1.47 21.76
N HIS A 70 6.24 -0.19 21.43
CA HIS A 70 6.84 0.92 22.18
C HIS A 70 5.89 1.55 23.22
N THR A 71 4.66 1.05 23.35
CA THR A 71 3.68 1.57 24.32
C THR A 71 3.67 0.72 25.60
N PRO A 72 3.98 1.27 26.79
CA PRO A 72 3.95 0.51 28.05
C PRO A 72 2.59 -0.14 28.36
N TYR A 73 2.60 -1.22 29.14
CA TYR A 73 1.39 -2.00 29.46
C TYR A 73 0.33 -1.21 30.25
N ASP A 74 0.76 -0.24 31.05
CA ASP A 74 -0.06 0.63 31.87
C ASP A 74 -0.50 1.92 31.15
N HIS A 75 -0.04 2.14 29.92
CA HIS A 75 -0.37 3.34 29.16
C HIS A 75 -1.86 3.36 28.78
N VAL A 76 -2.50 4.53 28.94
CA VAL A 76 -3.95 4.72 28.75
C VAL A 76 -4.45 4.37 27.34
N ASP A 77 -3.59 4.49 26.33
CA ASP A 77 -3.94 4.21 24.94
C ASP A 77 -3.64 2.78 24.49
N ARG A 78 -2.98 1.95 25.31
CA ARG A 78 -2.56 0.61 24.89
C ARG A 78 -3.74 -0.25 24.43
N LYS A 79 -4.83 -0.27 25.20
CA LYS A 79 -6.06 -1.01 24.83
C LYS A 79 -6.67 -0.52 23.52
N LYS A 80 -6.59 0.79 23.22
CA LYS A 80 -7.09 1.35 21.97
C LYS A 80 -6.22 0.93 20.80
N LEU A 81 -4.89 0.89 20.99
CA LEU A 81 -3.95 0.40 19.99
C LEU A 81 -4.19 -1.08 19.69
N GLU A 82 -4.29 -1.93 20.72
CA GLU A 82 -4.59 -3.37 20.57
C GLU A 82 -5.91 -3.59 19.79
N PHE A 83 -6.95 -2.82 20.12
CA PHE A 83 -8.22 -2.87 19.40
C PHE A 83 -8.08 -2.42 17.93
N ALA A 84 -7.38 -1.32 17.67
CA ALA A 84 -7.16 -0.80 16.32
C ALA A 84 -6.35 -1.78 15.46
N THR A 85 -5.28 -2.36 16.01
CA THR A 85 -4.46 -3.40 15.36
C THR A 85 -5.32 -4.59 15.00
N SER A 86 -6.04 -5.17 15.97
CA SER A 86 -6.92 -6.32 15.73
C SER A 86 -7.99 -6.03 14.67
N LYS A 87 -8.55 -4.81 14.66
CA LYS A 87 -9.56 -4.43 13.68
C LYS A 87 -8.99 -4.34 12.26
N LEU A 88 -7.78 -3.81 12.11
CA LEU A 88 -7.13 -3.73 10.81
C LEU A 88 -6.66 -5.10 10.29
N GLU A 89 -6.24 -6.01 11.17
CA GLU A 89 -5.94 -7.40 10.80
C GLU A 89 -7.19 -8.16 10.31
N GLN A 90 -8.34 -7.93 10.94
CA GLN A 90 -9.60 -8.48 10.43
C GLN A 90 -9.94 -7.94 9.04
N ILE A 91 -9.73 -6.64 8.82
CA ILE A 91 -9.96 -6.00 7.53
C ILE A 91 -9.00 -6.55 6.47
N SER A 92 -7.71 -6.73 6.79
CA SER A 92 -6.75 -7.27 5.83
C SER A 92 -7.09 -8.70 5.41
N HIS A 93 -7.65 -9.49 6.32
CA HIS A 93 -8.17 -10.82 5.99
C HIS A 93 -9.34 -10.76 5.01
N ILE A 94 -10.32 -9.86 5.23
CA ILE A 94 -11.46 -9.67 4.32
C ILE A 94 -11.02 -9.24 2.92
N LEU A 95 -9.95 -8.44 2.86
CA LEU A 95 -9.42 -7.89 1.61
C LEU A 95 -8.46 -8.83 0.88
N ASN A 96 -8.10 -9.98 1.49
CA ASN A 96 -7.12 -10.94 0.96
C ASN A 96 -5.77 -10.32 0.58
N ILE A 97 -5.31 -9.31 1.33
CA ILE A 97 -4.04 -8.60 1.09
C ILE A 97 -2.90 -9.11 1.97
N ARG A 98 -2.95 -10.38 2.39
CA ARG A 98 -1.93 -10.97 3.27
C ARG A 98 -0.56 -11.01 2.58
N ASP A 99 -0.53 -11.36 1.30
CA ASP A 99 0.70 -11.42 0.51
C ASP A 99 1.34 -10.03 0.39
N GLU A 100 0.53 -8.97 0.28
CA GLU A 100 1.01 -7.59 0.26
C GLU A 100 1.61 -7.15 1.61
N ILE A 101 1.09 -7.67 2.73
CA ILE A 101 1.69 -7.45 4.06
C ILE A 101 3.09 -8.08 4.10
N GLU A 102 3.23 -9.30 3.58
CA GLU A 102 4.51 -10.00 3.57
C GLU A 102 5.52 -9.31 2.64
N LEU A 103 5.11 -8.92 1.43
CA LEU A 103 5.94 -8.15 0.50
C LEU A 103 6.36 -6.80 1.08
N TYR A 104 5.48 -6.11 1.81
CA TYR A 104 5.79 -4.83 2.41
C TYR A 104 6.74 -4.98 3.62
N ASN A 105 6.58 -6.02 4.44
CA ASN A 105 7.53 -6.37 5.50
C ASN A 105 8.94 -6.63 4.93
N LEU A 106 9.04 -7.39 3.82
CA LEU A 106 10.32 -7.63 3.15
C LEU A 106 10.95 -6.34 2.62
N LYS A 107 10.15 -5.43 2.05
CA LYS A 107 10.63 -4.12 1.58
C LYS A 107 11.16 -3.25 2.73
N ILE A 108 10.47 -3.21 3.87
CA ILE A 108 10.94 -2.47 5.05
C ILE A 108 12.25 -3.05 5.57
N LEU A 109 12.35 -4.38 5.71
CA LEU A 109 13.58 -5.04 6.14
C LEU A 109 14.75 -4.70 5.20
N SER A 110 14.52 -4.76 3.88
CA SER A 110 15.55 -4.42 2.89
C SER A 110 15.97 -2.95 2.88
N ALA A 111 15.09 -2.03 3.30
CA ALA A 111 15.39 -0.61 3.38
C ALA A 111 16.17 -0.25 4.67
N HIS A 112 16.01 -1.02 5.74
CA HIS A 112 16.77 -0.85 6.97
C HIS A 112 18.18 -1.47 6.91
N ASP A 113 18.40 -2.48 6.05
CA ASP A 113 19.73 -3.08 5.83
C ASP A 113 20.68 -2.20 5.00
N THR A 114 20.19 -1.13 4.35
CA THR A 114 21.02 -0.18 3.59
C THR A 114 21.65 0.96 4.41
N ASP A 115 21.40 1.02 5.72
CA ASP A 115 21.94 2.04 6.63
C ASP A 115 23.10 1.51 7.52
N THR A 116 23.76 0.40 7.16
CA THR A 116 24.99 -0.09 7.82
C THR A 116 26.14 -0.22 6.83
#